data_AF-A0AAJ7WM06-F1
#
_entry.id   AF-A0AAJ7WM06-F1
#
_cell.length_a   1.000
_cell.length_b   1.000
_cell.length_c   1.000
_cell.angle_alpha   90.00
_cell.angle_beta   90.00
_cell.angle_gamma   90.00
#
_symmetry.space_group_name_H-M   'P 1'
#
loop_
_entity.id
_entity.type
_entity.pdbx_description
1 polymer ?
#
loop_
_entity_poly.entity_id
_entity_poly.type
_entity_poly.pdbx_seq_one_letter_code
_entity_poly.pdbx_strand_id
1 'polypeptide(L)'
;MICLMLESLMCYDLQLDGERVTPPLVLPGMHVSLSGSYLVLMTNFSLKVRFDGHHQVEVSVPMEYAGQLCGLCGNFNGDIDDDLLMPNGSLAASETKLGNSWISDNSSAE
;
A
#
# COMPACT_ATOMS: atom_id res chain seq x y z
N MET A 1 -25.97 -1.13 4.73
CA MET A 1 -26.41 -0.50 5.99
C MET A 1 -26.37 -1.50 7.15
N ILE A 2 -25.20 -2.05 7.47
CA ILE A 2 -24.99 -2.96 8.63
C ILE A 2 -23.84 -2.44 9.54
N CYS A 3 -23.08 -1.43 9.08
CA CYS A 3 -21.95 -0.82 9.80
C CYS A 3 -22.37 0.05 11.03
N LEU A 4 -23.61 0.00 11.52
CA LEU A 4 -24.11 0.92 12.57
C LEU A 4 -24.50 0.29 13.91
N MET A 5 -24.27 -1.00 14.18
CA MET A 5 -24.72 -1.59 15.45
C MET A 5 -23.68 -2.51 16.09
N LEU A 6 -22.47 -2.03 16.36
CA LEU A 6 -21.63 -2.42 17.51
C LEU A 6 -20.32 -1.62 17.47
N GLU A 7 -20.12 -0.77 18.48
CA GLU A 7 -19.04 0.23 18.65
C GLU A 7 -17.63 -0.39 18.87
N SER A 8 -17.27 -1.45 18.15
CA SER A 8 -15.97 -2.13 18.33
C SER A 8 -15.42 -2.90 17.12
N LEU A 9 -16.01 -2.77 15.93
CA LEU A 9 -15.46 -3.38 14.71
C LEU A 9 -15.02 -2.30 13.72
N MET A 10 -13.72 -2.21 13.50
CA MET A 10 -13.08 -1.41 12.45
C MET A 10 -13.79 -1.71 11.11
N CYS A 11 -14.54 -0.75 10.58
CA CYS A 11 -15.29 -0.89 9.34
C CYS A 11 -14.42 -0.35 8.21
N TYR A 12 -13.64 -1.23 7.58
CA TYR A 12 -12.86 -0.86 6.40
C TYR A 12 -13.82 -0.54 5.25
N ASP A 13 -13.67 0.62 4.60
CA ASP A 13 -14.35 0.90 3.34
C ASP A 13 -13.61 0.21 2.20
N LEU A 14 -13.77 -1.11 2.12
CA LEU A 14 -13.17 -1.93 1.07
C LEU A 14 -14.11 -2.00 -0.14
N GLN A 15 -13.61 -1.60 -1.30
CA GLN A 15 -14.34 -1.62 -2.55
C GLN A 15 -13.58 -2.46 -3.59
N LEU A 16 -14.31 -3.27 -4.35
CA LEU A 16 -13.83 -4.00 -5.52
C LEU A 16 -14.63 -3.52 -6.72
N ASP A 17 -13.97 -2.89 -7.69
CA ASP A 17 -14.60 -2.29 -8.88
C ASP A 17 -15.77 -1.33 -8.55
N GLY A 18 -15.66 -0.59 -7.44
CA GLY A 18 -16.68 0.34 -6.95
C GLY A 18 -17.78 -0.29 -6.08
N GLU A 19 -17.81 -1.62 -5.97
CA GLU A 19 -18.76 -2.33 -5.12
C GLU A 19 -18.16 -2.62 -3.74
N ARG A 20 -18.92 -2.31 -2.68
CA ARG A 20 -18.47 -2.56 -1.31
C ARG A 20 -18.43 -4.05 -1.02
N VAL A 21 -17.30 -4.52 -0.51
CA VAL A 21 -17.08 -5.93 -0.17
C VAL A 21 -16.57 -6.09 1.26
N THR A 22 -16.79 -7.26 1.84
CA THR A 22 -16.38 -7.59 3.20
C THR A 22 -15.37 -8.74 3.19
N PRO A 23 -14.22 -8.64 3.88
CA PRO A 23 -13.32 -9.77 4.08
C PRO A 23 -13.98 -10.91 4.89
N PRO A 24 -13.52 -12.17 4.75
CA PRO A 24 -12.47 -12.61 3.84
C PRO A 24 -12.94 -12.67 2.39
N LEU A 25 -12.05 -12.35 1.45
CA LEU A 25 -12.31 -12.39 0.01
C LEU A 25 -11.19 -13.18 -0.68
N VAL A 26 -11.59 -14.18 -1.47
CA VAL A 26 -10.68 -15.01 -2.29
C VAL A 26 -10.98 -14.71 -3.74
N LEU A 27 -9.98 -14.24 -4.47
CA LEU A 27 -10.04 -13.90 -5.89
C LEU A 27 -8.95 -14.66 -6.65
N PRO A 28 -9.04 -14.77 -7.98
CA PRO A 28 -7.95 -15.30 -8.78
C PRO A 28 -6.65 -14.53 -8.53
N GLY A 29 -5.65 -15.22 -7.96
CA GLY A 29 -4.33 -14.65 -7.68
C GLY A 29 -4.24 -13.74 -6.45
N MET A 30 -5.32 -13.60 -5.66
CA MET A 30 -5.37 -12.64 -4.57
C MET A 30 -6.27 -13.09 -3.41
N HIS A 31 -5.87 -12.79 -2.18
CA HIS A 31 -6.64 -13.06 -0.98
C HIS A 31 -6.60 -11.87 -0.04
N VAL A 32 -7.77 -11.43 0.44
CA VAL A 32 -7.93 -10.33 1.38
C VAL A 32 -8.57 -10.85 2.66
N SER A 33 -7.96 -10.56 3.81
CA SER A 33 -8.42 -11.04 5.11
C SER A 33 -8.13 -10.04 6.22
N LEU A 34 -8.66 -10.29 7.41
CA LEU A 34 -8.35 -9.54 8.61
C LEU A 34 -7.31 -10.31 9.45
N SER A 35 -6.31 -9.61 9.95
CA SER A 35 -5.31 -10.14 10.88
C SER A 35 -5.09 -9.13 12.00
N GLY A 36 -5.74 -9.34 13.15
CA GLY A 36 -5.79 -8.34 14.22
C GLY A 36 -6.51 -7.08 13.74
N SER A 37 -5.89 -5.92 13.92
CA SER A 37 -6.38 -4.61 13.46
C SER A 37 -5.97 -4.26 12.04
N TYR A 38 -5.47 -5.22 11.25
CA TYR A 38 -5.04 -4.98 9.87
C TYR A 38 -5.93 -5.69 8.87
N LEU A 39 -6.31 -4.96 7.82
CA LEU A 39 -6.69 -5.53 6.54
C LEU A 39 -5.42 -6.01 5.84
N VAL A 40 -5.38 -7.28 5.45
CA VAL A 40 -4.23 -7.92 4.83
C VAL A 40 -4.59 -8.41 3.45
N LEU A 41 -3.91 -7.85 2.45
CA LEU A 41 -3.93 -8.28 1.06
C LEU A 41 -2.69 -9.15 0.78
N MET A 42 -2.90 -10.33 0.22
CA MET A 42 -1.83 -11.22 -0.24
C MET A 42 -2.06 -11.59 -1.70
N THR A 43 -1.02 -11.51 -2.51
CA THR A 43 -1.07 -11.92 -3.92
C THR A 43 -0.31 -13.23 -4.14
N ASN A 44 -0.59 -13.92 -5.25
CA ASN A 44 0.11 -15.14 -5.65
C ASN A 44 1.57 -14.90 -6.08
N PHE A 45 1.96 -13.65 -6.33
CA PHE A 45 3.35 -13.22 -6.55
C PHE A 45 4.02 -12.72 -5.26
N SER A 46 3.47 -13.11 -4.10
CA SER A 46 4.05 -12.89 -2.76
C SER A 46 4.20 -11.43 -2.33
N LEU A 47 3.50 -10.50 -2.99
CA LEU A 47 3.31 -9.16 -2.46
C LEU A 47 2.26 -9.20 -1.35
N LYS A 48 2.58 -8.57 -0.22
CA LYS A 48 1.69 -8.45 0.93
C LYS A 48 1.53 -7.00 1.30
N VAL A 49 0.28 -6.55 1.42
CA VAL A 49 -0.06 -5.22 1.96
C VAL A 49 -0.83 -5.40 3.26
N ARG A 50 -0.45 -4.65 4.29
CA ARG A 50 -1.19 -4.54 5.55
C ARG A 50 -1.60 -3.10 5.76
N PHE A 51 -2.87 -2.87 6.06
CA PHE A 51 -3.41 -1.53 6.33
C PHE A 51 -4.22 -1.55 7.63
N ASP A 52 -3.93 -0.63 8.54
CA ASP A 52 -4.60 -0.53 9.83
C ASP A 52 -6.01 0.08 9.75
N GLY A 53 -6.39 0.64 8.60
CA GLY A 53 -7.67 1.35 8.43
C GLY A 53 -7.58 2.84 8.71
N HIS A 54 -6.40 3.36 9.06
CA HIS A 54 -6.21 4.75 9.45
C HIS A 54 -5.02 5.42 8.75
N HIS A 55 -3.79 5.02 9.06
CA HIS A 55 -2.60 5.76 8.65
C HIS A 55 -1.38 4.89 8.38
N GLN A 56 -1.37 3.64 8.84
CA GLN A 56 -0.23 2.76 8.69
C GLN A 56 -0.46 1.79 7.53
N VAL A 57 0.41 1.88 6.53
CA VAL A 57 0.52 0.90 5.44
C VAL A 57 1.88 0.22 5.53
N GLU A 58 1.89 -1.10 5.50
CA GLU A 58 3.10 -1.90 5.35
C GLU A 58 3.01 -2.68 4.04
N VAL A 59 4.04 -2.55 3.20
CA VAL A 59 4.20 -3.35 1.99
C VAL A 59 5.39 -4.28 2.17
N SER A 60 5.20 -5.57 1.92
CA SER A 60 6.27 -6.57 1.95
C SER A 60 6.35 -7.26 0.60
N VAL A 61 7.56 -7.36 0.07
CA VAL A 61 7.86 -8.05 -1.18
C VAL A 61 9.06 -8.99 -0.99
N PRO A 62 9.16 -10.06 -1.78
CA PRO A 62 10.33 -10.92 -1.83
C PRO A 62 11.59 -10.20 -2.33
N MET A 63 12.77 -10.78 -2.05
CA MET A 63 14.07 -10.21 -2.45
C MET A 63 14.26 -10.13 -3.97
N GLU A 64 13.50 -10.91 -4.73
CA GLU A 64 13.50 -10.93 -6.19
C GLU A 64 13.09 -9.58 -6.80
N TYR A 65 12.45 -8.70 -6.02
CA TYR A 65 12.08 -7.34 -6.44
C TYR A 65 13.19 -6.31 -6.24
N ALA A 66 14.33 -6.67 -5.64
CA ALA A 66 15.44 -5.76 -5.42
C ALA A 66 15.93 -5.10 -6.73
N GLY A 67 16.03 -3.78 -6.73
CA GLY A 67 16.42 -2.97 -7.90
C GLY A 67 15.37 -2.87 -9.01
N GLN A 68 14.19 -3.48 -8.83
CA GLN A 68 13.06 -3.42 -9.77
C GLN A 68 11.92 -2.53 -9.29
N LEU A 69 12.00 -2.06 -8.05
CA LEU A 69 11.02 -1.16 -7.45
C LEU A 69 11.38 0.30 -7.71
N CYS A 70 10.37 1.15 -7.61
CA CYS A 70 10.54 2.59 -7.53
C CYS A 70 9.37 3.18 -6.73
N GLY A 71 9.57 4.34 -6.14
CA GLY A 71 8.56 5.02 -5.33
C GLY A 71 9.14 5.55 -4.03
N LEU A 72 8.24 5.91 -3.10
CA LEU A 72 8.60 6.47 -1.80
C LEU A 72 9.34 5.47 -0.88
N CYS A 73 9.25 4.17 -1.16
CA CYS A 73 9.98 3.14 -0.43
C CYS A 73 11.34 2.79 -1.05
N GLY A 74 11.83 3.60 -1.99
CA GLY A 74 13.10 3.37 -2.68
C GLY A 74 13.03 2.25 -3.72
N ASN A 75 14.20 1.71 -4.09
CA ASN A 75 14.33 0.68 -5.13
C ASN A 75 14.66 -0.72 -4.55
N PHE A 76 14.84 -0.83 -3.23
CA PHE A 76 15.12 -2.08 -2.51
C PHE A 76 16.39 -2.82 -2.94
N ASN A 77 17.41 -2.12 -3.45
CA ASN A 77 18.70 -2.73 -3.85
C ASN A 77 19.70 -2.89 -2.68
N GLY A 78 19.41 -2.31 -1.51
CA GLY A 78 20.28 -2.34 -0.33
C GLY A 78 21.27 -1.16 -0.23
N ASP A 79 21.20 -0.21 -1.15
CA ASP A 79 21.96 1.04 -1.15
C ASP A 79 21.08 2.20 -0.65
N ILE A 80 21.37 2.68 0.55
CA ILE A 80 20.60 3.78 1.16
C ILE A 80 20.86 5.13 0.47
N ASP A 81 21.95 5.25 -0.27
CA ASP A 81 22.34 6.52 -0.91
C ASP A 81 21.46 6.85 -2.12
N ASP A 82 20.75 5.87 -2.68
CA ASP A 82 19.86 6.02 -3.85
C ASP A 82 18.36 5.84 -3.56
N ASP A 83 17.97 5.61 -2.31
CA ASP A 83 16.56 5.43 -1.92
C ASP A 83 15.71 6.71 -2.11
N LEU A 84 16.36 7.88 -2.22
CA LEU A 84 15.70 9.18 -2.47
C LEU A 84 15.60 9.54 -3.97
N LEU A 85 15.68 8.55 -4.87
CA LEU A 85 15.46 8.76 -6.30
C LEU A 85 14.01 9.18 -6.60
N MET A 86 13.88 10.30 -7.32
CA MET A 86 12.61 10.79 -7.88
C MET A 86 12.27 10.04 -9.19
N PRO A 87 11.03 10.14 -9.72
CA PRO A 87 10.64 9.44 -10.95
C PRO A 87 11.50 9.78 -12.18
N ASN A 88 12.15 10.94 -12.18
CA ASN A 88 13.04 11.38 -13.25
C ASN A 88 14.49 10.83 -13.12
N GLY A 89 14.76 9.99 -12.12
CA GLY A 89 16.08 9.39 -11.87
C GLY A 89 17.09 10.32 -11.18
N SER A 90 16.67 11.49 -10.71
CA SER A 90 17.54 12.38 -9.91
C SER A 90 17.25 12.26 -8.41
N LEU A 91 18.29 12.43 -7.60
CA LEU A 91 18.15 12.41 -6.14
C LEU A 91 17.39 13.64 -5.64
N ALA A 92 16.43 13.40 -4.75
CA ALA A 92 15.74 14.45 -4.04
C ALA A 92 16.70 15.15 -3.06
N ALA A 93 16.58 16.48 -2.97
CA ALA A 93 17.37 17.28 -2.01
C ALA A 93 16.79 17.25 -0.58
N SER A 94 15.58 16.71 -0.42
CA SER A 94 14.89 16.52 0.85
C SER A 94 13.77 15.50 0.70
N GLU A 95 13.33 14.92 1.80
CA GLU A 95 12.22 13.97 1.87
C GLU A 95 10.90 14.60 1.39
N THR A 96 10.69 15.89 1.67
CA THR A 96 9.53 16.64 1.15
C THR A 96 9.56 16.73 -0.38
N LYS A 97 10.74 16.96 -0.97
CA LYS A 97 10.88 17.00 -2.43
C LYS A 97 10.63 15.62 -3.04
N LEU A 98 11.09 14.55 -2.39
CA LEU A 98 10.79 13.18 -2.78
C LEU A 98 9.27 12.95 -2.76
N GLY A 99 8.61 13.22 -1.62
CA GLY A 99 7.16 13.11 -1.44
C GLY A 99 6.37 13.79 -2.55
N ASN A 100 6.71 15.06 -2.83
CA ASN A 100 6.04 15.85 -3.86
C ASN A 100 6.31 15.33 -5.29
N SER A 101 7.45 14.68 -5.53
CA SER A 101 7.79 14.16 -6.87
C SER A 101 7.01 12.90 -7.25
N TRP A 102 6.51 12.15 -6.26
CA TRP A 102 5.76 10.90 -6.44
C TRP A 102 4.24 11.07 -6.32
N ILE A 103 3.76 12.31 -6.36
CA ILE A 103 2.32 12.62 -6.45
C ILE A 103 1.78 12.01 -7.75
N SER A 104 0.74 11.18 -7.63
CA SER A 104 0.00 10.62 -8.76
C SER A 104 -1.03 11.62 -9.28
N ASP A 105 -1.34 11.59 -10.56
CA ASP A 105 -2.31 12.51 -11.19
C ASP A 105 -3.69 12.51 -10.48
N ASN A 106 -4.04 11.38 -9.85
CA ASN A 106 -5.29 11.19 -9.10
C ASN A 106 -5.18 11.54 -7.60
N SER A 107 -4.08 12.15 -7.17
CA SER A 107 -3.84 12.59 -5.79
C SER A 107 -3.90 14.12 -5.63
N SER A 108 -4.38 14.82 -6.66
CA SER A 108 -4.86 16.19 -6.52
C SER A 108 -6.06 16.16 -5.58
N ALA A 109 -5.80 16.53 -4.32
CA ALA A 109 -6.78 16.58 -3.25
C ALA A 109 -8.03 17.38 -3.65
N GLU A 110 -9.18 16.91 -3.15
CA GLU A 110 -10.35 17.76 -2.90
C GLU A 110 -9.97 19.05 -2.15
#